data_AF-A9L6F6-F1
#
_entry.id   AF-A9L6F6-F1
#
_cell.length_a   1.000
_cell.length_b   1.000
_cell.length_c   1.000
_cell.angle_alpha   90.00
_cell.angle_beta   90.00
_cell.angle_gamma   90.00
#
_symmetry.space_group_name_H-M   'P 1'
#
loop_
_entity.id
_entity.type
_entity.pdbx_description
1 polymer ?
#
loop_
_entity_poly.entity_id
_entity_poly.type
_entity_poly.pdbx_seq_one_letter_code
_entity_poly.pdbx_strand_id
1 'polypeptide(L)' 'MKISDLKSVKQGEVFEWCIDYEEFQWRKGDDFLRSRTGVDSPWEIWPLTDNTKTAANRKVFTLIK' A
#
# COMPACT_ATOMS: atom_id res chain seq x y z
N MET A 1 2.29 -6.01 -15.21
CA MET A 1 1.43 -6.23 -14.03
C MET A 1 0.12 -5.48 -14.20
N LYS A 2 -1.02 -6.02 -13.80
CA LYS A 2 -2.31 -5.29 -13.70
C LYS A 2 -2.62 -5.03 -12.23
N ILE A 3 -3.41 -3.99 -11.91
CA ILE A 3 -3.83 -3.69 -10.52
C ILE A 3 -4.55 -4.89 -9.88
N SER A 4 -5.26 -5.69 -10.69
CA SER A 4 -5.93 -6.93 -10.26
C SER A 4 -4.98 -7.99 -9.69
N ASP A 5 -3.69 -7.92 -10.05
CA ASP A 5 -2.69 -8.91 -9.65
C ASP A 5 -2.12 -8.60 -8.25
N LEU A 6 -2.44 -7.43 -7.68
CA LEU A 6 -2.03 -7.04 -6.33
C LEU A 6 -2.74 -7.88 -5.29
N LYS A 7 -2.00 -8.80 -4.67
CA LYS A 7 -2.45 -9.57 -3.52
C LYS A 7 -2.04 -8.83 -2.24
N SER A 8 -3.05 -8.46 -1.47
CA SER A 8 -2.86 -7.89 -0.12
C SER A 8 -3.13 -8.93 0.94
N VAL A 9 -2.35 -8.95 2.02
CA VAL A 9 -2.75 -9.62 3.27
C VAL A 9 -3.62 -8.64 4.07
N LYS A 10 -4.73 -9.13 4.65
CA LYS A 10 -5.60 -8.33 5.52
C LYS A 10 -5.38 -8.74 6.97
N GLN A 11 -4.97 -7.78 7.81
CA GLN A 11 -4.81 -7.96 9.25
C GLN A 11 -5.73 -6.98 9.98
N GLY A 12 -6.89 -7.47 10.42
CA GLY A 12 -7.94 -6.60 10.98
C GLY A 12 -8.44 -5.59 9.94
N GLU A 13 -8.18 -4.30 10.19
CA GLU A 13 -8.54 -3.20 9.26
C GLU A 13 -7.38 -2.78 8.34
N VAL A 14 -6.21 -3.41 8.49
CA VAL A 14 -5.00 -3.08 7.74
C VAL A 14 -4.86 -4.01 6.54
N PHE A 15 -4.51 -3.43 5.40
CA PHE A 15 -4.14 -4.12 4.18
C PHE A 15 -2.65 -3.90 3.92
N GLU A 16 -1.94 -4.99 3.65
CA GLU A 16 -0.50 -4.99 3.45
C GLU A 16 -0.15 -5.64 2.12
N TRP A 17 0.77 -5.03 1.38
CA TRP A 17 1.36 -5.59 0.17
C TRP A 17 2.86 -5.68 0.38
N CYS A 18 3.48 -6.75 -0.13
CA CYS A 18 4.93 -6.89 -0.16
C CYS A 18 5.32 -7.22 -1.60
N ILE A 19 6.08 -6.32 -2.22
CA ILE A 19 6.44 -6.37 -3.65
C ILE A 19 7.91 -5.97 -3.74
N ASP A 20 8.74 -6.84 -4.30
CA ASP A 20 10.18 -6.60 -4.51
C ASP A 20 10.91 -6.05 -3.27
N TYR A 21 10.62 -6.62 -2.10
CA TYR A 21 11.15 -6.22 -0.78
C TYR A 21 10.66 -4.86 -0.24
N GLU A 22 9.73 -4.19 -0.94
CA GLU A 22 9.02 -3.03 -0.42
C GLU A 22 7.69 -3.43 0.22
N GLU A 23 7.49 -2.98 1.46
CA GLU A 23 6.26 -3.16 2.22
C GLU A 23 5.36 -1.94 2.02
N PHE A 24 4.10 -2.17 1.68
CA PHE A 24 3.07 -1.14 1.62
C PHE A 24 1.98 -1.45 2.64
N GLN A 25 1.48 -0.43 3.33
CA GLN A 25 0.45 -0.57 4.35
C GLN A 25 -0.62 0.52 4.23
N TRP A 26 -1.88 0.12 4.23
CA TRP A 26 -3.04 1.02 4.25
C TRP A 26 -4.08 0.50 5.24
N ARG A 27 -4.55 1.35 6.15
CA ARG A 27 -5.69 1.02 7.03
C ARG A 27 -6.98 1.51 6.39
N LYS A 28 -8.05 0.73 6.55
CA LYS A 28 -9.37 1.08 6.04
C LYS A 28 -9.81 2.46 6.52
N GLY A 29 -10.06 3.36 5.58
CA GLY A 29 -10.51 4.73 5.86
C GLY A 29 -9.38 5.76 5.96
N ASP A 30 -8.12 5.34 5.93
CA ASP A 30 -6.98 6.27 5.84
C ASP A 30 -6.96 6.94 4.45
N ASP A 31 -6.59 8.21 4.44
CA ASP A 31 -6.38 9.03 3.24
C ASP A 31 -4.92 8.99 2.75
N PHE A 32 -4.08 8.12 3.32
CA PHE A 32 -2.69 7.91 2.93
C PHE A 32 -2.30 6.43 2.92
N LEU A 33 -1.38 6.08 2.04
CA LEU A 33 -0.66 4.81 2.00
C LEU A 33 0.71 5.00 2.64
N ARG A 34 1.23 3.99 3.34
CA ARG A 34 2.62 3.99 3.82
C ARG A 34 3.45 2.99 3.04
N SER A 35 4.72 3.29 2.77
CA SER A 35 5.68 2.30 2.26
C SER A 35 7.03 2.33 2.95
N ARG A 36 7.78 1.23 2.92
CA ARG A 36 9.17 1.15 3.41
C ARG A 36 9.91 -0.01 2.74
N THR A 37 11.23 0.13 2.57
CA THR A 37 12.10 -0.89 1.93
C THR A 37 12.72 -1.90 2.91
N GLY A 38 12.06 -2.13 4.05
CA GLY A 38 12.50 -3.07 5.07
C GLY A 38 12.17 -2.62 6.50
N VAL A 39 12.30 -3.54 7.45
CA VAL A 39 11.87 -3.35 8.85
C VAL A 39 12.54 -2.15 9.53
N ASP A 40 13.82 -1.92 9.23
CA ASP A 40 14.62 -0.84 9.81
C ASP A 40 14.52 0.50 9.04
N SER A 41 13.83 0.51 7.90
CA SER A 41 13.61 1.72 7.12
C SER A 41 12.42 2.52 7.69
N PRO A 42 12.51 3.85 7.75
CA PRO A 42 11.37 4.68 8.13
C PRO A 42 10.22 4.50 7.13
N TRP A 43 8.99 4.71 7.61
CA TRP A 43 7.82 4.73 6.74
C TRP A 43 7.77 6.04 5.95
N GLU A 44 7.63 5.92 4.65
CA GLU A 44 7.23 7.01 3.77
C GLU A 44 5.70 7.08 3.70
N ILE A 45 5.17 8.29 3.50
CA ILE A 45 3.73 8.55 3.47
C ILE A 45 3.33 9.08 2.10
N TRP A 46 2.31 8.45 1.54
CA TRP A 46 1.83 8.71 0.19
C TRP A 46 0.34 9.08 0.23
N PRO A 47 -0.03 10.35 0.00
CA PRO A 47 -1.43 10.76 0.02
C PRO A 47 -2.21 10.05 -1.10
N LEU A 48 -3.46 9.72 -0.78
CA LEU A 48 -4.45 9.10 -1.66
C LEU A 48 -5.46 10.14 -2.14
N THR A 49 -6.05 9.88 -3.30
CA THR A 49 -7.12 10.72 -3.85
C THR A 49 -8.49 10.45 -3.19
N ASP A 50 -8.59 9.33 -2.46
CA ASP A 50 -9.81 8.84 -1.81
C ASP A 50 -9.42 7.82 -0.73
N ASN A 51 -10.27 7.61 0.28
CA ASN A 51 -9.99 6.74 1.42
C ASN A 51 -10.49 5.29 1.22
N THR A 52 -10.36 4.80 -0.01
CA THR A 52 -10.83 3.47 -0.41
C THR A 52 -9.66 2.53 -0.71
N LYS A 53 -9.88 1.21 -0.54
CA LYS A 53 -8.86 0.20 -0.88
C LYS A 53 -8.42 0.29 -2.34
N THR A 54 -9.34 0.64 -3.22
CA THR A 54 -9.06 0.82 -4.65
C THR A 54 -8.08 1.95 -4.90
N ALA A 55 -8.20 3.07 -4.17
CA ALA A 55 -7.25 4.17 -4.26
C ALA A 55 -5.86 3.76 -3.76
N ALA A 56 -5.78 3.04 -2.63
CA ALA A 56 -4.53 2.48 -2.11
C ALA A 56 -3.87 1.52 -3.12
N ASN A 57 -4.62 0.55 -3.67
CA ASN A 57 -4.13 -0.36 -4.71
C ASN A 57 -3.58 0.39 -5.93
N ARG A 58 -4.27 1.44 -6.39
CA ARG A 58 -3.82 2.25 -7.51
C ARG A 58 -2.50 2.96 -7.18
N LYS A 59 -2.37 3.50 -5.96
CA LYS A 59 -1.14 4.16 -5.50
C LYS A 59 0.04 3.20 -5.42
N VAL A 60 -0.14 2.01 -4.81
CA VAL A 60 0.88 0.94 -4.81
C VAL A 60 1.34 0.64 -6.24
N PHE A 61 0.38 0.44 -7.15
CA PHE A 61 0.68 0.14 -8.55
C PHE A 61 1.42 1.26 -9.30
N THR A 62 1.23 2.52 -8.91
CA THR A 62 1.98 3.66 -9.46
C THR A 62 3.41 3.73 -8.92
N LEU A 63 3.64 3.33 -7.66
CA LEU A 63 4.96 3.40 -7.03
C LEU A 63 5.91 2.30 -7.51
N ILE A 64 5.39 1.11 -7.83
CA ILE A 64 6.16 -0.04 -8.31
C ILE A 64 6.38 -0.08 -9.84
N LYS A 65 5.96 0.97 -10.55
CA LYS A 65 5.99 1.04 -12.02
C LYS A 65 7.06 1.99 -12.51
#